data_AF-A0A850C2C7-F1
#
_entry.id   AF-A0A850C2C7-F1
#
_cell.length_a   1.000
_cell.length_b   1.000
_cell.length_c   1.000
_cell.angle_alpha   90.00
_cell.angle_beta   90.00
_cell.angle_gamma   90.00
#
_symmetry.space_group_name_H-M   'P 1'
#
loop_
_entity.id
_entity.type
_entity.pdbx_description
1 polymer ?
#
loop_
_entity_poly.entity_id
_entity_poly.type
_entity_poly.pdbx_seq_one_letter_code
_entity_poly.pdbx_strand_id
1 'polypeptide(L)'
;MPGRTAIGFHFIDYVVHAWDVGVTLGRPPVFPRPLLEAVLPLALEVPATGPARSGPYAPFAPAVTAAADADPMDELLAYLGRDPEWKAPSPEGEGAQ
;
A
#
# COMPACT_ATOMS: atom_id res chain seq x y z
N MET A 1 2.54 -8.34 21.30
CA MET A 1 3.46 -7.63 20.38
C MET A 1 4.23 -6.57 21.17
N PRO A 2 5.56 -6.45 21.02
CA PRO A 2 6.32 -5.34 21.59
C PRO A 2 5.84 -3.98 21.04
N GLY A 3 5.92 -2.91 21.85
CA GLY A 3 5.41 -1.58 21.46
C GLY A 3 6.01 -1.04 20.16
N ARG A 4 7.32 -1.22 19.96
CA ARG A 4 8.01 -0.83 18.71
C ARG A 4 7.38 -1.47 17.46
N THR A 5 7.00 -2.74 17.58
CA THR A 5 6.41 -3.51 16.47
C THR A 5 4.99 -3.02 16.21
N ALA A 6 4.19 -2.80 17.25
CA ALA A 6 2.84 -2.27 17.09
C ALA A 6 2.82 -0.88 16.42
N ILE A 7 3.72 0.01 16.84
CA ILE A 7 3.86 1.34 16.22
C ILE A 7 4.31 1.22 14.76
N GLY A 8 5.24 0.32 14.45
CA GLY A 8 5.68 0.07 13.07
C GLY A 8 4.55 -0.39 12.17
N PHE A 9 3.71 -1.34 12.64
CA PHE A 9 2.51 -1.76 11.91
C PHE A 9 1.54 -0.60 11.66
N HIS A 10 1.24 0.19 12.70
CA HIS A 10 0.37 1.35 12.51
C HIS A 10 0.96 2.40 11.56
N PHE A 11 2.27 2.57 11.54
CA PHE A 11 2.91 3.48 10.60
C PHE A 11 2.72 3.02 9.15
N ILE A 12 2.92 1.73 8.87
CA ILE A 12 2.62 1.13 7.56
C ILE A 12 1.15 1.37 7.20
N ASP A 13 0.23 1.01 8.11
CA ASP A 13 -1.21 1.13 7.88
C ASP A 13 -1.61 2.56 7.53
N TYR A 14 -1.11 3.56 8.26
CA TYR A 14 -1.47 4.96 8.01
C TYR A 14 -0.95 5.48 6.68
N VAL A 15 0.26 5.12 6.26
CA VAL A 15 0.80 5.56 4.97
C VAL A 15 -0.03 4.97 3.82
N VAL A 16 -0.30 3.67 3.87
CA VAL A 16 -1.05 2.97 2.83
C VAL A 16 -2.51 3.43 2.81
N HIS A 17 -3.16 3.60 3.95
CA HIS A 17 -4.55 4.06 3.98
C HIS A 17 -4.71 5.53 3.63
N ALA A 18 -3.74 6.39 3.95
CA ALA A 18 -3.72 7.75 3.46
C ALA A 18 -3.61 7.79 1.93
N TRP A 19 -2.84 6.87 1.33
CA TRP A 19 -2.86 6.66 -0.11
C TRP A 19 -4.24 6.20 -0.55
N ASP A 20 -4.75 5.06 -0.08
CA ASP A 20 -6.05 4.49 -0.47
C ASP A 20 -7.16 5.56 -0.53
N VAL A 21 -7.28 6.37 0.52
CA VAL A 21 -8.27 7.47 0.61
C VAL A 21 -7.98 8.56 -0.41
N GLY A 22 -6.74 9.04 -0.49
CA GLY A 22 -6.36 10.13 -1.38
C GLY A 22 -6.58 9.79 -2.84
N VAL A 23 -6.12 8.63 -3.29
CA VAL A 23 -6.31 8.19 -4.67
C VAL A 23 -7.79 7.90 -4.99
N THR A 24 -8.57 7.36 -4.05
CA THR A 24 -10.04 7.23 -4.20
C THR A 24 -10.73 8.58 -4.45
N LEU A 25 -10.22 9.66 -3.83
CA LEU A 25 -10.72 11.02 -4.01
C LEU A 25 -10.10 11.75 -5.23
N GLY A 26 -9.31 11.06 -6.06
CA GLY A 26 -8.57 11.66 -7.18
C GLY A 26 -7.47 12.63 -6.74
N ARG A 27 -7.00 12.51 -5.49
CA ARG A 27 -5.95 13.35 -4.88
C ARG A 27 -4.90 12.48 -4.20
N PRO A 28 -4.06 11.76 -4.98
CA PRO A 28 -3.01 10.93 -4.40
C PRO A 28 -2.10 11.77 -3.49
N PRO A 29 -1.81 11.33 -2.26
CA PRO A 29 -0.94 12.08 -1.37
C PRO A 29 0.51 12.02 -1.85
N VAL A 30 1.26 13.10 -1.62
CA VAL A 30 2.71 13.13 -1.82
C VAL A 30 3.38 13.03 -0.46
N PHE A 31 4.15 11.97 -0.25
CA PHE A 31 4.92 11.79 0.97
C PHE A 31 6.37 12.28 0.80
N PRO A 32 6.97 12.90 1.82
CA PRO A 32 8.39 13.21 1.80
C PRO A 32 9.23 11.93 1.70
N ARG A 33 10.30 11.97 0.91
CA ARG A 33 11.24 10.84 0.75
C ARG A 33 11.71 10.23 2.07
N PRO A 34 12.11 10.99 3.12
CA PRO A 34 12.53 10.40 4.39
C PRO A 34 11.44 9.58 5.09
N LEU A 35 10.16 9.89 4.87
CA LEU A 35 9.04 9.12 5.41
C LEU A 35 8.94 7.77 4.69
N LEU A 36 9.07 7.76 3.37
CA LEU A 36 9.04 6.54 2.56
C LEU A 36 10.23 5.62 2.86
N GLU A 37 11.42 6.21 3.03
CA GLU A 37 12.64 5.50 3.43
C GLU A 37 12.53 4.88 4.84
N ALA A 38 11.67 5.43 5.71
CA ALA A 38 11.43 4.89 7.04
C ALA A 38 10.36 3.78 7.06
N VAL A 39 9.32 3.87 6.23
CA VAL A 39 8.21 2.91 6.24
C VAL A 39 8.49 1.66 5.41
N LEU A 40 9.19 1.79 4.27
CA LEU A 40 9.42 0.68 3.35
C LEU A 40 10.16 -0.50 4.03
N PRO A 41 11.26 -0.30 4.79
CA PRO A 41 11.93 -1.41 5.49
C PRO A 41 11.00 -2.13 6.47
N LEU A 42 10.10 -1.42 7.14
CA LEU A 42 9.13 -2.01 8.07
C LEU A 42 8.10 -2.86 7.32
N ALA A 43 7.62 -2.39 6.17
CA ALA A 43 6.72 -3.15 5.33
C ALA A 43 7.35 -4.46 4.84
N LEU A 44 8.64 -4.42 4.48
CA LEU A 44 9.40 -5.60 4.05
C LEU A 44 9.63 -6.66 5.15
N GLU A 45 9.40 -6.33 6.43
CA GLU A 45 9.39 -7.31 7.51
C GLU A 45 8.12 -8.19 7.50
N VAL A 46 7.06 -7.76 6.81
CA VAL A 46 5.83 -8.55 6.66
C VAL A 46 6.09 -9.73 5.73
N PRO A 47 5.82 -10.98 6.15
CA PRO A 47 6.05 -12.15 5.29
C PRO A 47 5.40 -12.00 3.91
N ALA A 48 6.19 -12.17 2.85
CA ALA A 48 5.74 -12.08 1.46
C ALA A 48 4.86 -13.28 1.04
N THR A 49 4.79 -14.33 1.86
CA THR A 49 4.04 -15.56 1.57
C THR A 49 3.37 -16.12 2.83
N GLY A 50 2.51 -17.12 2.64
CA GLY A 50 1.87 -17.85 3.74
C GLY A 50 0.60 -17.18 4.28
N PRO A 51 0.17 -17.55 5.49
CA PRO A 51 -1.11 -17.10 6.06
C PRO A 51 -1.28 -15.59 6.15
N ALA A 52 -0.17 -14.84 6.24
CA ALA A 52 -0.17 -13.38 6.23
C ALA A 52 -0.65 -12.77 4.90
N ARG A 53 -0.71 -13.57 3.82
CA ARG A 53 -1.09 -13.15 2.46
C ARG A 53 -2.31 -13.90 1.90
N SER A 54 -2.52 -15.16 2.30
CA SER A 54 -3.56 -16.02 1.73
C SER A 54 -4.50 -16.66 2.75
N GLY A 55 -4.33 -16.36 4.04
CA GLY A 55 -5.25 -16.83 5.09
C GLY A 55 -6.59 -16.06 5.09
N PRO A 56 -7.64 -16.61 5.73
CA PRO A 56 -8.96 -15.98 5.81
C PRO A 56 -8.97 -14.61 6.51
N TYR A 57 -7.90 -14.27 7.22
CA TYR A 57 -7.70 -13.00 7.92
C TYR A 57 -6.35 -12.37 7.56
N ALA A 58 -5.86 -12.61 6.34
CA ALA A 58 -4.61 -12.03 5.87
C ALA A 58 -4.67 -10.49 5.95
N PRO A 59 -3.75 -9.83 6.67
CA PRO A 59 -3.75 -8.38 6.80
C PRO A 59 -3.38 -7.68 5.49
N PHE A 60 -2.66 -8.36 4.60
CA PHE A 60 -2.25 -7.83 3.30
C PHE A 60 -2.61 -8.80 2.18
N ALA A 61 -3.01 -8.24 1.04
CA ALA A 61 -3.16 -9.01 -0.18
C ALA A 61 -1.80 -9.55 -0.65
N PRO A 62 -1.78 -10.57 -1.54
CA PRO A 62 -0.58 -10.99 -2.23
C PRO A 62 0.12 -9.79 -2.90
N ALA A 63 1.45 -9.75 -2.84
CA ALA A 63 2.22 -8.71 -3.52
C ALA A 63 1.96 -8.75 -5.04
N VAL A 64 1.97 -7.58 -5.67
CA VAL A 64 1.93 -7.44 -7.13
C VAL A 64 3.30 -7.00 -7.66
N THR A 65 3.48 -7.09 -8.98
CA THR A 65 4.72 -6.69 -9.62
C THR A 65 4.81 -5.17 -9.70
N ALA A 66 5.82 -4.59 -9.04
CA ALA A 66 6.18 -3.19 -9.23
C ALA A 66 6.91 -2.98 -10.58
N ALA A 67 6.87 -1.75 -11.10
CA ALA A 67 7.74 -1.36 -12.22
C ALA A 67 9.22 -1.51 -11.83
N ALA A 68 10.09 -1.74 -12.83
CA ALA A 68 11.52 -1.97 -12.57
C ALA A 68 12.23 -0.73 -11.97
N ASP A 69 11.69 0.45 -12.23
CA ASP A 69 12.11 1.76 -11.76
C ASP A 69 11.08 2.41 -10.82
N ALA A 70 10.24 1.58 -10.19
CA ALA A 70 9.24 2.02 -9.22
C ALA A 70 9.85 2.92 -8.15
N ASP A 71 9.12 3.99 -7.80
CA ASP A 71 9.51 4.80 -6.67
C ASP A 71 9.22 4.06 -5.34
N PRO A 72 9.75 4.54 -4.20
CA PRO A 72 9.56 3.87 -2.91
C PRO A 72 8.09 3.71 -2.48
N MET A 73 7.20 4.59 -2.93
CA MET A 73 5.76 4.47 -2.66
C MET A 73 5.16 3.35 -3.50
N ASP A 74 5.48 3.28 -4.78
CA ASP A 74 5.01 2.23 -5.68
C ASP A 74 5.52 0.85 -5.24
N GLU A 75 6.78 0.75 -4.81
CA GLU A 75 7.35 -0.46 -4.24
C GLU A 75 6.60 -0.89 -2.97
N LEU A 76 6.32 0.04 -2.06
CA LEU A 76 5.56 -0.20 -0.84
C LEU A 76 4.15 -0.73 -1.15
N LEU A 77 3.44 -0.05 -2.06
CA LEU A 77 2.08 -0.42 -2.47
C LEU A 77 2.06 -1.80 -3.10
N ALA A 78 2.94 -2.04 -4.07
CA ALA A 78 3.04 -3.31 -4.75
C ALA A 78 3.34 -4.46 -3.77
N TYR A 79 4.28 -4.24 -2.85
CA TYR A 79 4.63 -5.23 -1.83
C TYR A 79 3.46 -5.55 -0.89
N LEU A 80 2.60 -4.58 -0.61
CA LEU A 80 1.41 -4.73 0.25
C LEU A 80 0.15 -5.08 -0.56
N GLY A 81 0.30 -5.41 -1.85
CA GLY A 81 -0.73 -5.94 -2.73
C GLY A 81 -1.70 -4.89 -3.27
N ARG A 82 -1.32 -3.62 -3.28
CA ARG A 82 -2.04 -2.55 -3.99
C ARG A 82 -1.48 -2.41 -5.39
N ASP A 83 -2.34 -2.06 -6.34
CA ASP A 83 -1.93 -1.65 -7.68
C ASP A 83 -1.48 -0.18 -7.63
N PRO A 84 -0.19 0.15 -7.83
CA PRO A 84 0.29 1.53 -7.79
C PRO A 84 -0.33 2.41 -8.89
N GLU A 85 -0.79 1.80 -9.99
CA GLU A 85 -1.41 2.50 -11.12
C GLU A 85 -2.93 2.67 -10.97
N TRP A 86 -3.51 2.25 -9.84
CA TRP A 86 -4.95 2.37 -9.62
C TRP A 86 -5.40 3.83 -9.70
N LYS A 87 -6.53 4.05 -10.37
CA LYS A 87 -7.17 5.37 -10.50
C LYS A 87 -8.66 5.24 -10.21
N ALA A 88 -9.22 6.27 -9.58
CA ALA A 88 -10.65 6.33 -9.36
C ALA A 88 -11.39 6.27 -10.71
N PRO A 89 -12.49 5.52 -10.82
CA PRO A 89 -13.32 5.53 -12.00
C PRO A 89 -13.76 6.96 -12.33
N SER A 90 -13.66 7.37 -13.59
CA SER A 90 -14.19 8.67 -14.01
C SER A 90 -15.68 8.75 -13.67
N PRO A 91 -16.17 9.87 -13.10
CA PRO A 91 -17.58 10.02 -12.71
C PRO A 91 -18.56 9.95 -13.90
N GLU A 92 -18.07 9.90 -15.14
CA GLU A 92 -18.86 9.81 -16.38
C GLU A 92 -19.17 8.35 -16.80
N GLY A 93 -18.82 7.36 -15.97
CA GLY A 93 -18.88 5.92 -16.30
C GLY A 93 -20.18 5.17 -15.98
N GLU A 94 -21.30 5.84 -15.72
CA GLU A 94 -22.63 5.21 -15.62
C GLU A 94 -23.58 5.78 -16.68
N GLY A 95 -23.42 5.28 -17.91
CA GLY A 95 -24.24 5.69 -19.04
C GLY A 95 -23.90 4.96 -20.34
N ALA A 96 -23.67 3.64 -20.32
CA ALA A 96 -23.86 2.75 -21.47
C ALA A 96 -23.50 1.29 -21.13
N GLN A 97 -24.50 0.50 -20.69
CA GLN A 97 -25.01 -0.71 -21.35
C GLN A 97 -25.99 -1.43 -20.44
#